data_AF-A0AA95KHI3-F1
#
_entry.id   AF-A0AA95KHI3-F1
#
_cell.length_a   1.000
_cell.length_b   1.000
_cell.length_c   1.000
_cell.angle_alpha   90.00
_cell.angle_beta   90.00
_cell.angle_gamma   90.00
#
_symmetry.space_group_name_H-M   'P 1'
#
loop_
_entity.id
_entity.type
_entity.pdbx_description
1 polymer ?
#
loop_
_entity_poly.entity_id
_entity_poly.type
_entity_poly.pdbx_seq_one_letter_code
_entity_poly.pdbx_strand_id
1 'polypeptide(L)'
;MTITADIRQQVHQRAGCACEFCGVTEESAASELTIDHYQPQAKGGSDDIENLVYSCPKCNNFKSDDWPVDDQPALWNPRVDPATHAPTMSFPVAGTLMIEPTESEPKAELDRFCDAMIAIREEIRKVQEGVWPLDNNPLVNAPHTLDDLVNAWERPYSQTEAVFPQGVSPTAKYWPTVNRIDNVYGDRNLVCSCPSVDSYR
;
A
#
# COMPACT_ATOMS: atom_id res chain seq x y z
N MET A 1 -33.08 -9.26 9.98
CA MET A 1 -34.03 -9.24 8.85
C MET A 1 -33.26 -9.68 7.62
N THR A 2 -33.92 -10.18 6.57
CA THR A 2 -33.21 -10.71 5.40
C THR A 2 -32.82 -9.55 4.48
N ILE A 3 -31.52 -9.37 4.20
CA ILE A 3 -31.01 -8.42 3.21
C ILE A 3 -31.77 -8.64 1.88
N THR A 4 -32.45 -7.61 1.39
CA THR A 4 -33.31 -7.71 0.19
C THR A 4 -32.46 -7.88 -1.08
N ALA A 5 -33.01 -8.50 -2.12
CA ALA A 5 -32.30 -8.68 -3.39
C ALA A 5 -31.82 -7.34 -4.01
N ASP A 6 -32.60 -6.27 -3.81
CA ASP A 6 -32.26 -4.92 -4.25
C ASP A 6 -31.00 -4.39 -3.55
N ILE A 7 -30.93 -4.50 -2.21
CA ILE A 7 -29.73 -4.11 -1.44
C ILE A 7 -28.53 -4.96 -1.87
N ARG A 8 -28.72 -6.26 -2.10
CA ARG A 8 -27.64 -7.13 -2.59
C ARG A 8 -27.09 -6.64 -3.93
N GLN A 9 -27.97 -6.31 -4.87
CA GLN A 9 -27.56 -5.79 -6.18
C GLN A 9 -26.82 -4.46 -6.06
N GLN A 10 -27.28 -3.55 -5.21
CA GLN A 10 -26.60 -2.28 -4.96
C GLN A 10 -25.19 -2.47 -4.38
N VAL A 11 -25.02 -3.39 -3.42
CA VAL A 11 -23.70 -3.73 -2.85
C VAL A 11 -22.78 -4.34 -3.92
N HIS A 12 -23.26 -5.29 -4.73
CA HIS A 12 -22.48 -5.87 -5.83
C HIS A 12 -22.03 -4.81 -6.85
N GLN A 13 -22.94 -3.92 -7.25
CA GLN A 13 -22.64 -2.88 -8.24
C GLN A 13 -21.66 -1.86 -7.68
N ARG A 14 -21.81 -1.47 -6.41
CA ARG A 14 -20.87 -0.58 -5.71
C ARG A 14 -19.48 -1.20 -5.62
N ALA A 15 -19.41 -2.49 -5.32
CA ALA A 15 -18.17 -3.24 -5.18
C ALA A 15 -17.49 -3.58 -6.52
N GLY A 16 -18.13 -3.30 -7.67
CA GLY A 16 -17.59 -3.65 -8.99
C GLY A 16 -17.39 -5.16 -9.17
N CYS A 17 -18.21 -5.98 -8.51
CA CYS A 17 -18.08 -7.44 -8.47
C CYS A 17 -16.70 -7.93 -7.95
N ALA A 18 -16.05 -7.17 -7.07
CA ALA A 18 -14.79 -7.53 -6.43
C ALA A 18 -14.87 -7.36 -4.90
N CYS A 19 -14.09 -8.14 -4.17
CA CYS A 19 -14.02 -8.07 -2.71
C CYS A 19 -13.60 -6.65 -2.27
N GLU A 20 -14.41 -6.00 -1.44
CA GLU A 20 -14.15 -4.64 -0.94
C GLU A 20 -12.99 -4.59 0.06
N PHE A 21 -12.60 -5.75 0.58
CA PHE A 21 -11.32 -5.91 1.25
C PHE A 21 -10.22 -6.12 0.21
N CYS A 22 -10.02 -7.31 -0.34
CA CYS A 22 -8.79 -7.63 -1.08
C CYS A 22 -8.80 -7.35 -2.59
N GLY A 23 -9.88 -6.83 -3.16
CA GLY A 23 -10.02 -6.56 -4.60
C GLY A 23 -10.15 -7.81 -5.48
N VAL A 24 -10.18 -9.02 -4.90
CA VAL A 24 -10.31 -10.26 -5.68
C VAL A 24 -11.70 -10.35 -6.30
N THR A 25 -11.78 -10.69 -7.58
CA THR A 25 -13.05 -11.00 -8.25
C THR A 25 -13.50 -12.42 -7.93
N GLU A 26 -14.78 -12.75 -8.12
CA GLU A 26 -15.29 -14.14 -7.99
C GLU A 26 -14.52 -15.12 -8.89
N GLU A 27 -14.16 -14.67 -10.10
CA GLU A 27 -13.34 -15.45 -11.04
C GLU A 27 -11.95 -15.74 -10.46
N SER A 28 -11.28 -14.72 -9.92
CA SER A 28 -9.94 -14.85 -9.33
C SER A 28 -9.94 -15.62 -8.01
N ALA A 29 -11.04 -15.54 -7.25
CA ALA A 29 -11.24 -16.26 -6.00
C ALA A 29 -11.71 -17.70 -6.23
N ALA A 30 -12.09 -18.05 -7.46
CA ALA A 30 -12.77 -19.30 -7.82
C ALA A 30 -13.91 -19.65 -6.84
N SER A 31 -14.62 -18.64 -6.33
CA SER A 31 -15.67 -18.77 -5.33
C SER A 31 -16.63 -17.59 -5.37
N GLU A 32 -17.90 -17.84 -5.02
CA GLU A 32 -18.89 -16.77 -4.83
C GLU A 32 -18.50 -15.91 -3.63
N LEU A 33 -18.55 -14.60 -3.83
CA LEU A 33 -18.30 -13.62 -2.79
C LEU A 33 -19.60 -13.42 -1.99
N THR A 34 -19.46 -13.12 -0.70
CA THR A 34 -20.57 -12.97 0.24
C THR A 34 -20.77 -11.51 0.62
N ILE A 35 -22.00 -11.12 0.92
CA ILE A 35 -22.25 -9.84 1.59
C ILE A 35 -22.17 -10.08 3.10
N ASP A 36 -21.33 -9.30 3.75
CA ASP A 36 -21.09 -9.36 5.18
C ASP A 36 -21.26 -7.97 5.81
N HIS A 37 -21.30 -7.89 7.13
CA HIS A 37 -21.38 -6.62 7.84
C HIS A 37 -19.99 -6.09 8.18
N TYR A 38 -19.73 -4.84 7.82
CA TYR A 38 -18.54 -4.10 8.19
C TYR A 38 -18.40 -4.07 9.73
N GLN A 39 -19.39 -3.52 10.43
CA GLN A 39 -19.63 -3.75 11.85
C GLN A 39 -20.42 -5.05 12.03
N PRO A 40 -19.85 -6.10 12.64
CA PRO A 40 -20.57 -7.34 12.90
C PRO A 40 -21.87 -7.07 13.67
N GLN A 41 -22.94 -7.79 13.35
CA GLN A 41 -24.19 -7.72 14.11
C GLN A 41 -23.99 -8.07 15.59
N ALA A 42 -23.05 -8.99 15.90
CA ALA A 42 -22.66 -9.34 17.27
C ALA A 42 -22.09 -8.15 18.07
N LYS A 43 -21.66 -7.09 17.37
CA LYS A 43 -21.13 -5.84 17.92
C LYS A 43 -22.08 -4.65 17.70
N GLY A 44 -23.34 -4.91 17.33
CA GLY A 44 -24.38 -3.89 17.16
C GLY A 44 -24.48 -3.26 15.76
N GLY A 45 -23.83 -3.84 14.75
CA GLY A 45 -23.94 -3.35 13.38
C GLY A 45 -25.34 -3.48 12.78
N SER A 46 -25.75 -2.49 11.99
CA SER A 46 -27.05 -2.45 11.33
C SER A 46 -27.06 -3.19 9.99
N ASP A 47 -28.25 -3.50 9.47
CA ASP A 47 -28.45 -4.05 8.11
C ASP A 47 -28.48 -2.92 7.03
N ASP A 48 -28.05 -1.70 7.39
CA ASP A 48 -28.01 -0.57 6.46
C ASP A 48 -26.94 -0.81 5.40
N ILE A 49 -27.19 -0.36 4.17
CA ILE A 49 -26.29 -0.55 3.03
C ILE A 49 -24.86 -0.05 3.28
N GLU A 50 -24.70 1.00 4.08
CA GLU A 50 -23.41 1.56 4.48
C GLU A 50 -22.59 0.61 5.38
N ASN A 51 -23.27 -0.29 6.09
CA ASN A 51 -22.64 -1.30 6.95
C ASN A 51 -22.49 -2.66 6.24
N LEU A 52 -22.89 -2.78 4.98
CA LEU A 52 -22.73 -4.03 4.21
C LEU A 52 -21.50 -3.92 3.31
N VAL A 53 -20.76 -5.02 3.18
CA VAL A 53 -19.55 -5.13 2.35
C VAL A 53 -19.56 -6.42 1.55
N TYR A 54 -19.14 -6.36 0.30
CA TYR A 54 -18.92 -7.54 -0.53
C TYR A 54 -17.54 -8.13 -0.23
N SER A 55 -17.47 -9.36 0.25
CA SER A 55 -16.26 -9.97 0.80
C SER A 55 -16.01 -11.36 0.24
N CYS A 56 -14.75 -11.67 -0.07
CA CYS A 56 -14.36 -13.04 -0.41
C CYS A 56 -14.31 -13.92 0.83
N PRO A 57 -14.48 -15.25 0.69
CA PRO A 57 -14.48 -16.17 1.83
C PRO A 57 -13.26 -16.03 2.72
N LYS A 58 -12.08 -15.77 2.14
CA LYS A 58 -10.83 -15.58 2.87
C LYS A 58 -10.87 -14.34 3.77
N CYS A 59 -11.28 -13.19 3.23
CA CYS A 59 -11.36 -11.94 3.98
C CYS A 59 -12.48 -11.96 5.01
N ASN A 60 -13.63 -12.52 4.65
CA ASN A 60 -14.75 -12.68 5.57
C ASN A 60 -14.35 -13.54 6.78
N ASN A 61 -13.78 -14.72 6.54
CA ASN A 61 -13.33 -15.61 7.62
C ASN A 61 -12.21 -15.00 8.47
N PHE A 62 -11.30 -14.23 7.85
CA PHE A 62 -10.23 -13.55 8.58
C PHE A 62 -10.77 -12.44 9.49
N LYS A 63 -11.74 -11.67 9.00
CA LYS A 63 -12.42 -10.62 9.78
C LYS A 63 -13.27 -11.21 10.90
N SER A 64 -14.05 -12.26 10.64
CA SER A 64 -14.97 -12.85 11.64
C SER A 64 -15.86 -11.75 12.28
N ASP A 65 -16.06 -11.80 13.59
CA ASP A 65 -16.69 -10.78 14.42
C ASP A 65 -15.71 -9.73 14.96
N ASP A 66 -14.49 -9.66 14.40
CA ASP A 66 -13.52 -8.64 14.76
C ASP A 66 -14.04 -7.27 14.34
N TRP A 67 -14.02 -6.36 15.30
CA TRP A 67 -14.51 -5.00 15.18
C TRP A 67 -13.75 -4.10 16.14
N PRO A 68 -13.11 -3.03 15.63
CA PRO A 68 -12.42 -2.09 16.48
C PRO A 68 -13.37 -1.46 17.51
N VAL A 69 -13.10 -1.67 18.79
CA VAL A 69 -13.68 -0.89 19.90
C VAL A 69 -12.79 0.35 20.07
N ASP A 70 -13.40 1.51 20.35
CA ASP A 70 -12.78 2.85 20.36
C ASP A 70 -11.26 2.89 20.65
N ASP A 71 -10.56 3.67 19.83
CA ASP A 71 -9.09 3.86 19.71
C ASP A 71 -8.34 2.92 18.76
N GLN A 72 -9.02 2.34 17.76
CA GLN A 72 -8.40 1.61 16.66
C GLN A 72 -8.65 2.30 15.30
N PRO A 73 -7.64 2.36 14.41
CA PRO A 73 -7.79 2.98 13.10
C PRO A 73 -8.83 2.25 12.24
N ALA A 74 -9.50 3.00 11.37
CA ALA A 74 -10.48 2.49 10.41
C ALA A 74 -9.97 1.24 9.67
N LEU A 75 -10.87 0.28 9.36
CA LEU A 75 -10.51 -0.91 8.60
C LEU A 75 -9.83 -0.53 7.28
N TRP A 76 -8.88 -1.37 6.92
CA TRP A 76 -8.11 -1.37 5.69
C TRP A 76 -8.95 -1.12 4.43
N ASN A 77 -8.50 -0.19 3.59
CA ASN A 77 -9.05 0.11 2.28
C ASN A 77 -7.89 0.11 1.25
N PRO A 78 -7.91 -0.75 0.23
CA PRO A 78 -6.88 -0.86 -0.81
C PRO A 78 -6.58 0.44 -1.58
N ARG A 79 -7.45 1.45 -1.45
CA ARG A 79 -7.31 2.77 -2.08
C ARG A 79 -6.45 3.76 -1.28
N VAL A 80 -6.07 3.43 -0.04
CA VAL A 80 -5.41 4.39 0.88
C VAL A 80 -4.05 3.91 1.41
N ASP A 81 -3.55 2.75 0.99
CA ASP A 81 -2.29 2.18 1.48
C ASP A 81 -1.22 2.00 0.39
N PRO A 82 0.08 2.12 0.70
CA PRO A 82 1.03 2.74 -0.22
C PRO A 82 2.14 1.82 -0.71
N ALA A 83 2.19 1.73 -2.03
CA ALA A 83 3.42 1.96 -2.77
C ALA A 83 3.07 2.75 -4.02
N THR A 84 3.54 4.00 -4.06
CA THR A 84 3.38 4.86 -5.21
C THR A 84 4.64 4.79 -6.04
N HIS A 85 4.48 4.46 -7.32
CA HIS A 85 5.57 4.61 -8.28
C HIS A 85 5.97 6.09 -8.35
N ALA A 86 7.26 6.37 -8.53
CA ALA A 86 7.74 7.74 -8.68
C ALA A 86 7.08 8.42 -9.90
N PRO A 87 6.77 9.73 -9.83
CA PRO A 87 6.32 10.48 -11.00
C PRO A 87 7.46 10.63 -12.02
N THR A 88 7.22 11.36 -13.12
CA THR A 88 8.28 11.63 -14.10
C THR A 88 9.43 12.39 -13.44
N MET A 89 10.64 11.84 -13.54
CA MET A 89 11.83 12.35 -12.86
C MET A 89 12.73 13.14 -13.81
N SER A 90 13.17 14.33 -13.39
CA SER A 90 14.18 15.16 -14.07
C SER A 90 13.84 15.58 -15.51
N PHE A 91 12.56 15.59 -15.87
CA PHE A 91 12.05 16.09 -17.15
C PHE A 91 10.74 16.85 -16.92
N PRO A 92 10.50 17.99 -17.59
CA PRO A 92 11.37 18.65 -18.58
C PRO A 92 12.55 19.44 -17.96
N VAL A 93 12.56 19.60 -16.64
CA VAL A 93 13.63 20.32 -15.92
C VAL A 93 14.41 19.34 -15.04
N ALA A 94 15.73 19.32 -15.20
CA ALA A 94 16.62 18.48 -14.41
C ALA A 94 16.45 18.77 -12.90
N GLY A 95 16.41 17.71 -12.09
CA GLY A 95 16.26 17.83 -10.62
C GLY A 95 14.84 18.17 -10.15
N THR A 96 13.84 18.13 -11.04
CA THR A 96 12.43 18.33 -10.68
C THR A 96 11.60 17.07 -10.90
N LEU A 97 10.38 17.06 -10.37
CA LEU A 97 9.37 16.03 -10.59
C LEU A 97 8.21 16.64 -11.38
N MET A 98 7.75 15.94 -12.41
CA MET A 98 6.53 16.29 -13.16
C MET A 98 5.44 15.27 -12.86
N ILE A 99 4.33 15.74 -12.31
CA ILE A 99 3.23 14.91 -11.80
C ILE A 99 2.00 15.09 -12.69
N GLU A 100 1.45 13.98 -13.15
CA GLU A 100 0.21 13.91 -13.92
C GLU A 100 -0.71 12.88 -13.26
N PRO A 101 -1.79 13.30 -12.58
CA PRO A 101 -2.68 12.39 -11.88
C PRO A 101 -3.67 11.66 -12.80
N THR A 102 -3.93 12.17 -14.00
CA THR A 102 -5.05 11.77 -14.86
C THR A 102 -6.44 11.99 -14.22
N GLU A 103 -7.48 11.92 -15.03
CA GLU A 103 -8.88 12.03 -14.62
C GLU A 103 -9.43 10.74 -13.98
N SER A 104 -8.71 9.62 -14.12
CA SER A 104 -9.18 8.31 -13.64
C SER A 104 -8.94 8.11 -12.15
N GLU A 105 -8.08 8.93 -11.55
CA GLU A 105 -7.71 8.78 -10.15
C GLU A 105 -8.71 9.49 -9.21
N PRO A 106 -9.27 8.79 -8.22
CA PRO A 106 -10.19 9.39 -7.26
C PRO A 106 -9.45 10.36 -6.33
N LYS A 107 -10.18 11.35 -5.80
CA LYS A 107 -9.60 12.34 -4.86
C LYS A 107 -8.80 11.71 -3.71
N ALA A 108 -9.30 10.60 -3.16
CA ALA A 108 -8.62 9.91 -2.05
C ALA A 108 -7.21 9.42 -2.42
N GLU A 109 -6.99 8.99 -3.67
CA GLU A 109 -5.68 8.55 -4.16
C GLU A 109 -4.75 9.76 -4.39
N LEU A 110 -5.31 10.88 -4.86
CA LEU A 110 -4.57 12.15 -4.97
C LEU A 110 -4.13 12.67 -3.61
N ASP A 111 -5.02 12.64 -2.63
CA ASP A 111 -4.74 13.02 -1.25
C ASP A 111 -3.64 12.13 -0.66
N ARG A 112 -3.70 10.81 -0.88
CA ARG A 112 -2.67 9.86 -0.46
C ARG A 112 -1.30 10.19 -1.03
N PHE A 113 -1.22 10.49 -2.33
CA PHE A 113 0.03 10.92 -2.95
C PHE A 113 0.54 12.24 -2.35
N CYS A 114 -0.34 13.21 -2.13
CA CYS A 114 0.02 14.50 -1.50
C CYS A 114 0.54 14.31 -0.07
N ASP A 115 -0.13 13.50 0.74
CA ASP A 115 0.26 13.21 2.11
C ASP A 115 1.61 12.49 2.17
N ALA A 116 1.87 11.55 1.26
CA ALA A 116 3.18 10.92 1.14
C ALA A 116 4.28 11.95 0.79
N MET A 117 4.01 12.88 -0.12
CA MET A 117 4.95 13.95 -0.47
C MET A 117 5.19 14.94 0.69
N ILE A 118 4.16 15.22 1.50
CA ILE A 118 4.28 16.04 2.71
C ILE A 118 5.11 15.30 3.77
N ALA A 119 4.90 13.99 3.95
CA ALA A 119 5.71 13.17 4.86
C ALA A 119 7.19 13.16 4.43
N ILE A 120 7.46 12.97 3.14
CA ILE A 120 8.83 13.07 2.57
C ILE A 120 9.42 14.47 2.81
N ARG A 121 8.62 15.53 2.73
CA ARG A 121 9.09 16.89 3.03
C ARG A 121 9.52 17.05 4.49
N GLU A 122 8.82 16.41 5.42
CA GLU A 122 9.20 16.38 6.84
C GLU A 122 10.46 15.54 7.09
N GLU A 123 10.66 14.44 6.36
CA GLU A 123 11.92 13.69 6.38
C GLU A 123 13.11 14.55 5.90
N ILE A 124 12.92 15.31 4.82
CA ILE A 124 13.92 16.29 4.34
C ILE A 124 14.21 17.32 5.44
N ARG A 125 13.17 17.79 6.16
CA ARG A 125 13.35 18.74 7.27
C ARG A 125 14.18 18.15 8.40
N LYS A 126 13.94 16.89 8.79
CA LYS A 126 14.75 16.19 9.80
C LYS A 126 16.23 16.12 9.42
N VAL A 127 16.55 15.92 8.13
CA VAL A 127 17.93 15.97 7.65
C VAL A 127 18.49 17.39 7.70
N GLN A 128 17.72 18.40 7.27
CA GLN A 128 18.13 19.81 7.31
C GLN A 128 18.41 20.32 8.72
N GLU A 129 17.64 19.86 9.71
CA GLU A 129 17.78 20.20 11.13
C GLU A 129 18.87 19.38 11.83
N GLY A 130 19.50 18.42 11.14
CA GLY A 130 20.55 17.57 11.70
C GLY A 130 20.05 16.48 12.64
N VAL A 131 18.74 16.21 12.68
CA VAL A 131 18.17 15.08 13.42
C VAL A 131 18.65 13.76 12.83
N TRP A 132 18.73 13.69 11.49
CA TRP A 132 19.31 12.56 10.78
C TRP A 132 20.59 12.97 10.04
N PRO A 133 21.63 12.11 10.04
CA PRO A 133 22.83 12.31 9.23
C PRO A 133 22.50 12.48 7.75
N LEU A 134 23.26 13.33 7.05
CA LEU A 134 23.07 13.59 5.63
C LEU A 134 23.27 12.34 4.76
N ASP A 135 24.18 11.46 5.16
CA ASP A 135 24.60 10.25 4.46
C ASP A 135 23.90 8.98 4.95
N ASN A 136 23.18 9.03 6.07
CA ASN A 136 22.49 7.86 6.64
C ASN A 136 21.11 8.24 7.19
N ASN A 137 20.10 8.15 6.33
CA ASN A 137 18.70 8.47 6.64
C ASN A 137 17.76 7.65 5.74
N PRO A 138 16.43 7.66 5.98
CA PRO A 138 15.48 6.90 5.15
C PRO A 138 15.54 7.26 3.65
N LEU A 139 15.70 8.55 3.30
CA LEU A 139 15.71 9.03 1.91
C LEU A 139 16.92 8.51 1.11
N VAL A 140 18.10 8.46 1.73
CA VAL A 140 19.35 7.97 1.11
C VAL A 140 19.33 6.45 0.97
N ASN A 141 18.83 5.75 1.99
CA ASN A 141 18.85 4.30 2.04
C ASN A 141 17.65 3.64 1.37
N ALA A 142 16.64 4.40 0.96
CA ALA A 142 15.50 3.88 0.19
C ALA A 142 15.95 3.31 -1.18
N PRO A 143 15.24 2.32 -1.74
CA PRO A 143 14.12 1.60 -1.13
C PRO A 143 14.58 0.57 -0.07
N HIS A 144 13.71 0.26 0.89
CA HIS A 144 13.95 -0.76 1.91
C HIS A 144 13.29 -2.09 1.54
N THR A 145 14.10 -3.14 1.40
CA THR A 145 13.64 -4.48 1.04
C THR A 145 13.23 -5.31 2.25
N LEU A 146 12.64 -6.48 2.02
CA LEU A 146 12.43 -7.46 3.08
C LEU A 146 13.76 -7.98 3.67
N ASP A 147 14.80 -8.08 2.83
CA ASP A 147 16.12 -8.55 3.26
C ASP A 147 16.80 -7.56 4.23
N ASP A 148 16.57 -6.26 4.05
CA ASP A 148 17.04 -5.23 5.00
C ASP A 148 16.52 -5.48 6.44
N LEU A 149 15.36 -6.12 6.60
CA LEU A 149 14.73 -6.35 7.91
C LEU A 149 15.28 -7.57 8.66
N VAL A 150 15.78 -8.58 7.94
CA VAL A 150 16.32 -9.80 8.57
C VAL A 150 17.77 -9.64 9.00
N ASN A 151 18.44 -8.59 8.51
CA ASN A 151 19.82 -8.26 8.84
C ASN A 151 19.93 -7.34 10.07
N ALA A 152 21.16 -7.19 10.59
CA ALA A 152 21.43 -6.27 11.69
C ALA A 152 21.08 -4.83 11.30
N TRP A 153 20.37 -4.12 12.18
CA TRP A 153 19.84 -2.79 11.90
C TRP A 153 20.72 -1.69 12.50
N GLU A 154 21.70 -1.22 11.74
CA GLU A 154 22.68 -0.20 12.14
C GLU A 154 22.36 1.19 11.53
N ARG A 155 21.09 1.61 11.63
CA ARG A 155 20.59 2.86 11.03
C ARG A 155 20.02 3.79 12.11
N PRO A 156 20.13 5.12 11.98
CA PRO A 156 19.71 6.09 13.00
C PRO A 156 18.18 6.34 13.04
N TYR A 157 17.41 5.44 12.41
CA TYR A 157 15.96 5.43 12.34
C TYR A 157 15.50 3.98 12.48
N SER A 158 14.27 3.75 12.89
CA SER A 158 13.74 2.40 13.13
C SER A 158 13.38 1.66 11.84
N GLN A 159 13.30 0.33 11.91
CA GLN A 159 12.74 -0.51 10.85
C GLN A 159 11.31 -0.08 10.48
N THR A 160 10.49 0.22 11.49
CA THR A 160 9.12 0.69 11.29
C THR A 160 9.07 2.00 10.51
N GLU A 161 9.90 2.98 10.85
CA GLU A 161 9.99 4.24 10.09
C GLU A 161 10.44 4.01 8.64
N ALA A 162 11.25 2.98 8.40
CA ALA A 162 11.75 2.65 7.07
C ALA A 162 10.69 2.00 6.17
N VAL A 163 9.94 1.03 6.71
CA VAL A 163 9.01 0.23 5.90
C VAL A 163 7.56 0.66 6.02
N PHE A 164 7.21 1.39 7.09
CA PHE A 164 5.86 1.90 7.35
C PHE A 164 5.90 3.41 7.68
N PRO A 165 6.28 4.28 6.73
CA PRO A 165 6.08 5.72 6.91
C PRO A 165 4.61 6.06 7.18
N GLN A 166 4.32 7.30 7.60
CA GLN A 166 2.94 7.67 7.95
C GLN A 166 1.98 7.39 6.78
N GLY A 167 0.85 6.74 7.10
CA GLY A 167 -0.15 6.33 6.11
C GLY A 167 0.14 4.99 5.42
N VAL A 168 1.16 4.23 5.85
CA VAL A 168 1.46 2.91 5.29
C VAL A 168 0.92 1.79 6.17
N SER A 169 -0.16 1.12 5.73
CA SER A 169 -0.61 -0.11 6.39
C SER A 169 0.35 -1.28 6.19
N PRO A 170 0.65 -2.05 7.26
CA PRO A 170 1.39 -3.29 7.16
C PRO A 170 0.75 -4.36 6.26
N THR A 171 -0.57 -4.36 6.11
CA THR A 171 -1.30 -5.41 5.37
C THR A 171 -1.31 -5.19 3.86
N ALA A 172 -1.11 -3.96 3.39
CA ALA A 172 -1.04 -3.60 1.98
C ALA A 172 0.37 -3.21 1.52
N LYS A 173 1.37 -3.53 2.34
CA LYS A 173 2.76 -3.21 2.01
C LYS A 173 3.18 -3.93 0.73
N TYR A 174 3.44 -3.14 -0.30
CA TYR A 174 4.18 -3.61 -1.45
C TYR A 174 5.69 -3.52 -1.14
N TRP A 175 6.40 -4.62 -1.37
CA TRP A 175 7.80 -4.74 -1.06
C TRP A 175 8.66 -4.48 -2.31
N PRO A 176 9.59 -3.51 -2.25
CA PRO A 176 10.70 -3.46 -3.17
C PRO A 176 11.46 -4.80 -3.10
N THR A 177 11.70 -5.42 -4.24
CA THR A 177 12.35 -6.73 -4.33
C THR A 177 13.87 -6.64 -4.31
N VAL A 178 14.42 -5.46 -4.60
CA VAL A 178 15.86 -5.16 -4.59
C VAL A 178 16.10 -3.75 -4.04
N ASN A 179 17.31 -3.53 -3.53
CA ASN A 179 17.78 -2.22 -3.09
C ASN A 179 18.06 -1.29 -4.30
N ARG A 180 18.51 -0.07 -4.02
CA ARG A 180 18.79 0.95 -5.03
C ARG A 180 19.76 0.43 -6.11
N ILE A 181 19.36 0.56 -7.37
CA ILE A 181 20.13 0.12 -8.53
C ILE A 181 21.40 0.96 -8.68
N ASP A 182 22.53 0.29 -8.97
CA ASP A 182 23.77 0.94 -9.41
C ASP A 182 23.78 1.09 -10.94
N ASN A 183 23.33 2.26 -11.40
CA ASN A 183 23.27 2.58 -12.82
C ASN A 183 24.66 2.62 -13.48
N VAL A 184 25.67 3.16 -12.78
CA VAL A 184 27.02 3.34 -13.33
C VAL A 184 27.70 1.99 -13.53
N TYR A 185 27.51 1.06 -12.60
CA TYR A 185 28.03 -0.30 -12.74
C TYR A 185 27.43 -1.02 -13.95
N GLY A 186 26.10 -0.93 -14.14
CA GLY A 186 25.40 -1.54 -15.28
C GLY A 186 25.93 -1.06 -16.62
N ASP A 187 26.14 0.25 -16.77
CA ASP A 187 26.69 0.85 -17.99
C ASP A 187 28.14 0.42 -18.27
N ARG A 188 28.93 0.19 -17.21
CA ARG A 188 30.33 -0.26 -17.33
C ARG A 188 30.48 -1.77 -17.56
N ASN A 189 29.48 -2.56 -17.19
CA ASN A 189 29.48 -4.02 -17.24
C ASN A 189 28.26 -4.53 -18.02
N LEU A 190 28.20 -4.18 -19.30
CA LEU A 190 27.02 -4.39 -20.13
C LEU A 190 26.71 -5.88 -20.31
N VAL A 191 25.61 -6.33 -19.70
CA VAL A 191 25.04 -7.68 -19.86
C VAL A 191 23.57 -7.54 -20.21
N CYS A 192 23.22 -7.84 -21.47
CA CYS A 192 21.86 -7.70 -22.00
C CYS A 192 21.19 -9.05 -22.33
N SER A 193 21.75 -10.15 -21.83
CA SER A 193 21.19 -11.49 -21.92
C SER A 193 21.21 -12.14 -20.55
N CYS A 194 20.35 -13.14 -20.34
CA CYS A 194 20.40 -13.92 -19.11
C CYS A 194 21.82 -14.47 -18.90
N PRO A 195 22.45 -14.27 -17.74
CA PRO A 195 23.71 -14.92 -17.43
C PRO A 195 23.49 -16.43 -17.29
N SER A 196 24.58 -17.20 -17.32
CA SER A 196 24.51 -18.66 -17.17
C SER A 196 23.82 -19.03 -15.86
N VAL A 197 23.05 -20.13 -15.83
CA VAL A 197 22.46 -20.64 -14.58
C VAL A 197 23.54 -20.88 -13.51
N ASP A 198 24.76 -21.22 -13.91
CA ASP A 198 25.90 -21.41 -13.01
C ASP A 198 26.31 -20.13 -12.26
N SER A 199 25.97 -18.93 -12.74
CA SER A 199 26.32 -17.67 -12.06
C SER A 199 25.41 -17.34 -10.87
N TYR A 200 24.33 -18.10 -10.67
CA TYR A 200 23.37 -17.91 -9.57
C TYR A 200 23.58 -18.90 -8.42
N ARG A 201 24.67 -19.69 -8.46
CA ARG A 201 25.01 -20.70 -7.45
C ARG A 201 25.86 -20.14 -6.33
#